data_AF-A0A7S1JP60-F1
#
_entry.id   AF-A0A7S1JP60-F1
#
_cell.length_a   1.000
_cell.length_b   1.000
_cell.length_c   1.000
_cell.angle_alpha   90.00
_cell.angle_beta   90.00
_cell.angle_gamma   90.00
#
_symmetry.space_group_name_H-M   'P 1'
#
loop_
_entity.id
_entity.type
_entity.pdbx_description
1 polymer ?
#
loop_
_entity_poly.entity_id
_entity_poly.type
_entity_poly.pdbx_seq_one_letter_code
_entity_poly.pdbx_strand_id
1 'polypeptide(L)'
;DDWGYPDYCHVPKRGRNLSLAELAGPGIIWRDCPPAESESFIRQCIATGTWSMYSPAVGNKPFTYKQHNNKAREGPTSSPDSDPPSSLTEDRPRHAADCPFCPGNEASCPPVLYEVPNPAASGVVHTGDDEHKSDWLLRVVPNKFPYLSRDRRYVECGFFGLHPQVTGAGIQEVVVSHPHHNTCPALMRPSEVLSILETLQLRGQVAAEDSRVRYVALFENHGLISGGSL
;
A
#
# COMPACT_ATOMS: atom_id res chain seq x y z
N ASP A 1 12.09 0.30 54.78
CA ASP A 1 13.23 0.36 53.84
C ASP A 1 13.20 -0.91 53.00
N ASP A 2 12.15 -1.17 52.20
CA ASP A 2 11.68 -0.45 51.01
C ASP A 2 12.74 -0.37 49.91
N TRP A 3 12.57 -1.21 48.87
CA TRP A 3 12.78 -0.97 47.43
C TRP A 3 12.46 -2.28 46.68
N GLY A 4 11.17 -2.57 46.54
CA GLY A 4 10.68 -3.64 45.68
C GLY A 4 10.59 -3.17 44.23
N TYR A 5 11.33 -3.80 43.32
CA TYR A 5 11.03 -3.76 41.89
C TYR A 5 9.99 -4.85 41.58
N PRO A 6 8.83 -4.55 40.99
CA PRO A 6 7.90 -5.57 40.56
C PRO A 6 8.35 -6.19 39.23
N ASP A 7 8.29 -7.52 39.19
CA ASP A 7 8.37 -8.36 38.00
C ASP A 7 7.35 -7.91 36.93
N TYR A 8 7.81 -7.29 35.86
CA TYR A 8 7.02 -7.06 34.65
C TYR A 8 6.97 -8.34 33.81
N CYS A 9 6.27 -9.36 34.28
CA CYS A 9 5.85 -10.51 33.47
C CYS A 9 4.58 -11.15 34.02
N HIS A 10 3.49 -10.38 34.07
CA HIS A 10 2.14 -10.94 34.08
C HIS A 10 1.40 -10.48 32.82
N VAL A 11 1.57 -11.24 31.74
CA VAL A 11 0.54 -11.32 30.69
C VAL A 11 -0.70 -11.91 31.38
N PRO A 12 -1.85 -11.23 31.43
CA PRO A 12 -3.05 -11.80 32.01
C PRO A 12 -3.45 -13.03 31.17
N LYS A 13 -3.20 -14.22 31.71
CA LYS A 13 -3.81 -15.45 31.21
C LYS A 13 -5.31 -15.30 31.34
N ARG A 14 -6.00 -15.26 30.20
CA ARG A 14 -7.47 -15.25 30.06
C ARG A 14 -8.13 -14.17 30.92
N GLY A 15 -8.32 -12.99 30.31
CA GLY A 15 -9.26 -12.01 30.83
C GLY A 15 -10.58 -12.72 31.17
N ARG A 16 -11.05 -12.55 32.41
CA ARG A 16 -12.44 -12.89 32.74
C ARG A 16 -13.29 -12.25 31.65
N ASN A 17 -14.13 -13.05 30.99
CA ASN A 17 -15.26 -12.49 30.27
C ASN A 17 -16.10 -11.77 31.33
N LEU A 18 -15.86 -10.47 31.51
CA LEU A 18 -16.84 -9.61 32.14
C LEU A 18 -18.11 -9.82 31.31
N SER A 19 -19.17 -10.27 31.95
CA SER A 19 -20.46 -10.36 31.28
C SER A 19 -20.79 -8.95 30.76
N LEU A 20 -21.43 -8.85 29.58
CA LEU A 20 -21.82 -7.54 29.02
C LEU A 20 -22.62 -6.68 30.02
N ALA A 21 -23.28 -7.31 30.99
CA ALA A 21 -23.97 -6.67 32.10
C ALA A 21 -23.04 -5.90 33.07
N GLU A 22 -21.81 -6.35 33.29
CA GLU A 22 -20.86 -5.71 34.22
C GLU A 22 -20.24 -4.42 33.67
N LEU A 23 -20.37 -4.17 32.36
CA LEU A 23 -19.93 -2.92 31.70
C LEU A 23 -21.02 -1.84 31.66
N ALA A 24 -22.26 -2.16 32.06
CA ALA A 24 -23.37 -1.21 32.03
C ALA A 24 -23.49 -0.44 33.36
N GLY A 25 -22.92 0.76 33.40
CA GLY A 25 -23.27 1.77 34.40
C GLY A 25 -24.69 2.32 34.21
N PRO A 26 -25.23 3.08 35.18
CA PRO A 26 -26.54 3.70 35.06
C PRO A 26 -26.63 4.57 33.79
N GLY A 27 -27.61 4.26 32.93
CA GLY A 27 -27.83 4.92 31.65
C GLY A 27 -27.35 4.14 30.41
N ILE A 28 -26.71 2.98 30.59
CA ILE A 28 -26.30 2.09 29.49
C ILE A 28 -27.37 1.01 29.29
N ILE A 29 -28.07 1.06 28.14
CA ILE A 29 -29.07 0.06 27.75
C ILE A 29 -28.51 -0.72 26.57
N TRP A 30 -28.38 -2.04 26.73
CA TRP A 30 -28.05 -2.95 25.64
C TRP A 30 -29.28 -3.17 24.77
N ARG A 31 -29.13 -2.99 23.46
CA ARG A 31 -30.15 -3.34 22.47
C ARG A 31 -29.53 -4.28 21.45
N ASP A 32 -30.22 -5.38 21.17
CA ASP A 32 -29.85 -6.31 20.08
C ASP A 32 -30.21 -5.76 18.69
N CYS A 33 -30.96 -4.65 18.64
CA CYS A 33 -31.37 -3.99 17.40
C CYS A 33 -30.26 -3.03 16.92
N PRO A 34 -29.88 -3.06 15.63
CA PRO A 34 -28.97 -2.06 15.10
C PRO A 34 -29.53 -0.64 15.30
N PRO A 35 -28.68 0.36 15.56
CA PRO A 35 -29.11 1.76 15.67
C PRO A 35 -29.84 2.19 14.39
N ALA A 36 -30.82 3.08 14.53
CA ALA A 36 -31.55 3.60 13.37
C ALA A 36 -30.59 4.29 12.39
N GLU A 37 -30.90 4.32 11.09
CA GLU A 37 -30.01 4.87 10.04
C GLU A 37 -29.56 6.33 10.26
N SER A 38 -30.27 7.09 11.11
CA SER A 38 -29.97 8.48 11.46
C SER A 38 -29.14 8.65 12.74
N GLU A 39 -28.90 7.58 13.51
CA GLU A 39 -28.23 7.66 14.81
C GLU A 39 -26.70 7.57 14.67
N SER A 40 -25.98 8.32 15.51
CA SER A 40 -24.53 8.17 15.62
C SER A 40 -24.20 7.04 16.59
N PHE A 41 -23.20 6.22 16.25
CA PHE A 41 -22.79 5.09 17.07
C PHE A 41 -21.28 4.84 16.93
N ILE A 42 -20.66 4.17 17.91
CA ILE A 42 -19.24 3.80 17.87
C ILE A 42 -19.14 2.28 17.71
N ARG A 43 -18.30 1.80 16.79
CA ARG A 43 -18.00 0.36 16.65
C ARG A 43 -16.51 0.11 16.77
N GLN A 44 -16.16 -1.03 17.32
CA GLN A 44 -14.80 -1.52 17.29
C GLN A 44 -14.58 -2.37 16.04
N CYS A 45 -13.51 -2.11 15.30
CA CYS A 45 -13.04 -3.02 14.26
C CYS A 45 -12.36 -4.22 14.94
N ILE A 46 -12.91 -5.42 14.76
CA ILE A 46 -12.36 -6.64 15.39
C ILE A 46 -10.95 -6.96 14.87
N ALA A 47 -10.67 -6.64 13.60
CA ALA A 47 -9.37 -6.92 12.98
C ALA A 47 -8.25 -6.02 13.52
N THR A 48 -8.54 -4.78 13.90
CA THR A 48 -7.53 -3.80 14.35
C THR A 48 -7.61 -3.44 15.83
N GLY A 49 -8.72 -3.76 16.50
CA GLY A 49 -9.02 -3.33 17.87
C GLY A 49 -9.38 -1.84 17.99
N THR A 50 -9.38 -1.08 16.90
CA THR A 50 -9.63 0.37 16.90
C THR A 50 -11.13 0.67 16.99
N TRP A 51 -11.48 1.67 17.80
CA TRP A 51 -12.84 2.21 17.87
C TRP A 51 -13.05 3.30 16.82
N SER A 52 -14.18 3.27 16.10
CA SER A 52 -14.56 4.24 15.08
C SER A 52 -15.97 4.76 15.32
N MET A 53 -16.14 6.08 15.22
CA MET A 53 -17.43 6.74 15.33
C MET A 53 -18.07 6.88 13.95
N TYR A 54 -19.32 6.45 13.84
CA TYR A 54 -20.19 6.62 12.68
C TYR A 54 -21.20 7.70 13.00
N SER A 55 -21.28 8.73 12.16
CA SER A 55 -22.22 9.83 12.34
C SER A 55 -22.82 10.22 10.98
N PRO A 56 -23.89 9.54 10.53
CA PRO A 56 -24.44 9.69 9.18
C PRO A 56 -24.81 11.14 8.82
N ALA A 57 -25.32 11.90 9.79
CA ALA A 57 -25.70 13.30 9.60
C ALA A 57 -24.51 14.23 9.24
N VAL A 58 -23.26 13.84 9.53
CA VAL A 58 -22.08 14.65 9.20
C VAL A 58 -21.86 14.78 7.69
N GLY A 59 -22.23 13.76 6.90
CA GLY A 59 -22.14 13.81 5.44
C GLY A 59 -23.05 14.86 4.79
N ASN A 60 -24.13 15.25 5.47
CA ASN A 60 -25.10 16.23 5.00
C ASN A 60 -24.70 17.69 5.30
N LYS A 61 -23.55 17.92 5.96
CA LYS A 61 -23.08 19.27 6.23
C LYS A 61 -22.69 19.96 4.91
N PRO A 62 -23.17 21.19 4.62
CA PRO A 62 -22.80 21.90 3.42
C PRO A 62 -21.28 22.09 3.34
N PHE A 63 -20.72 21.79 2.17
CA PHE A 63 -19.28 21.69 1.92
C PHE A 63 -18.54 23.05 1.83
N THR A 64 -19.23 24.16 2.10
CA THR A 64 -18.77 25.54 1.90
C THR A 64 -17.56 25.94 2.76
N TYR A 65 -17.21 25.17 3.79
CA TYR A 65 -16.03 25.45 4.62
C TYR A 65 -14.69 25.22 3.90
N LYS A 66 -14.61 24.33 2.88
CA LYS A 66 -13.33 24.04 2.19
C LYS A 66 -12.86 25.12 1.20
N GLN A 67 -13.73 26.04 0.80
CA GLN A 67 -13.38 27.04 -0.21
C GLN A 67 -12.36 28.10 0.27
N HIS A 68 -12.21 28.28 1.59
CA HIS A 68 -11.25 29.24 2.13
C HIS A 68 -9.81 28.74 2.21
N ASN A 69 -9.57 27.42 2.12
CA ASN A 69 -8.22 26.85 2.30
C ASN A 69 -7.57 26.35 1.00
N ASN A 70 -8.33 26.24 -0.10
CA ASN A 70 -7.78 25.81 -1.38
C ASN A 70 -7.01 26.90 -2.13
N LYS A 71 -7.17 28.19 -1.78
CA LYS A 71 -6.36 29.29 -2.36
C LYS A 71 -4.91 29.30 -1.88
N ALA A 72 -4.57 28.58 -0.80
CA ALA A 72 -3.22 28.53 -0.25
C ALA A 72 -2.39 27.33 -0.73
N ARG A 73 -2.94 26.51 -1.65
CA ARG A 73 -2.28 25.32 -2.20
C ARG A 73 -1.80 25.49 -3.65
N GLU A 74 -1.89 26.71 -4.19
CA GLU A 74 -1.15 27.13 -5.37
C GLU A 74 0.30 27.45 -4.93
N GLY A 75 1.06 26.39 -4.64
CA GLY A 75 2.51 26.46 -4.62
C GLY A 75 3.04 26.73 -6.04
N PRO A 76 4.27 27.25 -6.19
CA PRO A 76 4.79 27.65 -7.48
C PRO A 76 4.89 26.44 -8.39
N THR A 77 4.22 26.52 -9.54
CA THR A 77 4.43 25.74 -10.76
C THR A 77 4.87 24.30 -10.50
N SER A 78 3.89 23.40 -10.47
CA SER A 78 4.09 22.05 -10.99
C SER A 78 5.03 22.09 -12.18
N SER A 79 6.06 21.24 -12.16
CA SER A 79 6.88 21.00 -13.36
C SER A 79 5.95 20.75 -14.55
N PRO A 80 6.35 21.11 -15.79
CA PRO A 80 5.48 20.95 -16.97
C PRO A 80 5.00 19.51 -17.20
N ASP A 81 5.63 18.55 -16.52
CA ASP A 81 5.45 17.10 -16.72
C ASP A 81 4.53 16.42 -15.69
N SER A 82 3.93 17.14 -14.73
CA SER A 82 2.97 16.49 -13.82
C SER A 82 1.55 16.59 -14.39
N ASP A 83 1.02 15.43 -14.80
CA ASP A 83 -0.35 15.23 -15.27
C ASP A 83 -1.40 16.01 -14.45
N PRO A 84 -2.43 16.58 -15.10
CA PRO A 84 -3.50 17.27 -14.40
C PRO A 84 -4.23 16.31 -13.43
N PRO A 85 -4.86 16.81 -12.33
CA PRO A 85 -5.31 15.98 -11.20
C PRO A 85 -6.48 15.03 -11.48
N SER A 86 -6.84 14.77 -12.74
CA SER A 86 -8.10 14.10 -13.09
C SER A 86 -8.16 13.41 -14.45
N SER A 87 -7.05 13.12 -15.15
CA SER A 87 -7.14 12.25 -16.33
C SER A 87 -7.35 10.80 -15.88
N LEU A 88 -8.30 10.09 -16.51
CA LEU A 88 -8.47 8.67 -16.26
C LEU A 88 -7.20 7.94 -16.69
N THR A 89 -6.90 6.79 -16.07
CA THR A 89 -5.67 6.04 -16.40
C THR A 89 -5.63 5.69 -17.89
N GLU A 90 -6.77 5.36 -18.50
CA GLU A 90 -6.90 5.02 -19.92
C GLU A 90 -6.62 6.19 -20.87
N ASP A 91 -6.83 7.43 -20.43
CA ASP A 91 -6.63 8.65 -21.22
C ASP A 91 -5.14 9.01 -21.39
N ARG A 92 -4.27 8.41 -20.55
CA ARG A 92 -2.82 8.63 -20.61
C ARG A 92 -2.22 8.01 -21.88
N PRO A 93 -1.05 8.48 -22.33
CA PRO A 93 -0.37 7.81 -23.43
C PRO A 93 0.03 6.38 -23.03
N ARG A 94 -0.01 5.45 -24.00
CA ARG A 94 0.39 4.04 -23.76
C ARG A 94 1.86 3.89 -23.35
N HIS A 95 2.68 4.85 -23.72
CA HIS A 95 4.10 4.93 -23.41
C HIS A 95 4.44 6.35 -22.97
N ALA A 96 5.31 6.48 -21.98
CA ALA A 96 5.85 7.75 -21.51
C ALA A 96 7.38 7.67 -21.56
N ALA A 97 8.00 8.57 -22.32
CA ALA A 97 9.44 8.54 -22.60
C ALA A 97 10.31 8.74 -21.35
N ASP A 98 9.79 9.41 -20.34
CA ASP A 98 10.41 9.68 -19.05
C ASP A 98 10.09 8.64 -17.97
N CYS A 99 9.11 7.75 -18.22
CA CYS A 99 8.75 6.71 -17.29
C CYS A 99 9.77 5.56 -17.34
N PRO A 100 10.50 5.26 -16.25
CA PRO A 100 11.52 4.21 -16.25
C PRO A 100 10.92 2.80 -16.42
N PHE A 101 9.63 2.63 -16.13
CA PHE A 101 8.94 1.35 -16.21
C PHE A 101 8.38 1.04 -17.60
N CYS A 102 8.33 2.02 -18.50
CA CYS A 102 7.90 1.81 -19.87
C CYS A 102 8.93 0.99 -20.67
N PRO A 103 8.48 0.17 -21.64
CA PRO A 103 9.35 -0.53 -22.58
C PRO A 103 10.29 0.45 -23.31
N GLY A 104 11.55 0.06 -23.48
CA GLY A 104 12.60 0.89 -24.08
C GLY A 104 13.36 1.76 -23.06
N ASN A 105 12.82 1.95 -21.85
CA ASN A 105 13.43 2.77 -20.80
C ASN A 105 14.15 1.94 -19.72
N GLU A 106 14.40 0.66 -19.97
CA GLU A 106 14.94 -0.28 -18.98
C GLU A 106 16.29 0.11 -18.41
N ALA A 107 17.11 0.84 -19.17
CA ALA A 107 18.40 1.35 -18.71
C ALA A 107 18.28 2.31 -17.49
N SER A 108 17.10 2.90 -17.29
CA SER A 108 16.79 3.78 -16.16
C SER A 108 16.30 3.01 -14.92
N CYS A 109 16.05 1.71 -15.05
CA CYS A 109 15.64 0.83 -13.97
C CYS A 109 16.80 0.02 -13.38
N PRO A 110 16.74 -0.35 -12.09
CA PRO A 110 17.64 -1.35 -11.55
C PRO A 110 17.44 -2.72 -12.23
N PRO A 111 18.42 -3.65 -12.14
CA PRO A 111 18.36 -4.95 -12.81
C PRO A 111 17.11 -5.75 -12.44
N VAL A 112 16.48 -6.36 -13.46
CA VAL A 112 15.28 -7.18 -13.30
C VAL A 112 15.57 -8.42 -12.46
N LEU A 113 14.72 -8.68 -11.46
CA LEU A 113 14.77 -9.85 -10.58
C LEU A 113 13.91 -11.00 -11.08
N TYR A 114 12.79 -10.68 -11.72
CA TYR A 114 11.83 -11.63 -12.25
C TYR A 114 11.05 -10.98 -13.39
N GLU A 115 10.71 -11.76 -14.41
CA GLU A 115 9.99 -11.29 -15.59
C GLU A 115 9.02 -12.37 -16.06
N VAL A 116 7.82 -11.93 -16.41
CA VAL A 116 6.84 -12.76 -17.11
C VAL A 116 6.89 -12.37 -18.58
N PRO A 117 7.23 -13.27 -19.50
CA PRO A 117 7.27 -12.96 -20.92
C PRO A 117 5.86 -12.66 -21.44
N ASN A 118 5.78 -11.82 -22.46
CA ASN A 118 4.53 -11.49 -23.13
C ASN A 118 4.20 -12.58 -24.17
N PRO A 119 3.16 -13.41 -23.95
CA PRO A 119 2.82 -14.46 -24.90
C PRO A 119 2.37 -13.89 -26.26
N ALA A 120 1.90 -12.65 -26.31
CA ALA A 120 1.51 -11.99 -27.56
C ALA A 120 2.70 -11.46 -28.38
N ALA A 121 3.90 -11.38 -27.80
CA ALA A 121 5.13 -10.92 -28.49
C ALA A 121 5.91 -12.07 -29.14
N SER A 122 5.66 -13.32 -28.74
CA SER A 122 6.36 -14.49 -29.27
C SER A 122 6.05 -14.74 -30.75
N GLY A 123 6.99 -14.39 -31.64
CA GLY A 123 6.93 -14.70 -33.07
C GLY A 123 6.51 -13.54 -34.00
N VAL A 124 6.42 -12.31 -33.49
CA VAL A 124 6.10 -11.13 -34.32
C VAL A 124 7.39 -10.41 -34.71
N VAL A 125 7.68 -10.33 -36.01
CA VAL A 125 8.74 -9.47 -36.54
C VAL A 125 8.26 -8.02 -36.40
N HIS A 126 8.95 -7.21 -35.58
CA HIS A 126 8.63 -5.81 -35.41
C HIS A 126 8.80 -5.07 -36.75
N THR A 127 7.70 -4.56 -37.31
CA THR A 127 7.72 -3.61 -38.43
C THR A 127 7.63 -2.20 -37.87
N GLY A 128 8.24 -1.21 -38.52
CA GLY A 128 8.61 0.11 -37.97
C GLY A 128 7.54 0.95 -37.23
N ASP A 129 6.26 0.55 -37.23
CA ASP A 129 5.18 1.17 -36.45
C ASP A 129 5.08 0.59 -35.00
N ASP A 130 5.96 -0.35 -34.64
CA ASP A 130 5.97 -1.17 -33.41
C ASP A 130 6.95 -0.68 -32.31
N GLU A 131 7.30 0.60 -32.30
CA GLU A 131 8.44 1.15 -31.54
C GLU A 131 8.37 0.99 -30.01
N HIS A 132 7.23 0.54 -29.46
CA HIS A 132 7.01 0.34 -28.02
C HIS A 132 6.37 -1.01 -27.67
N LYS A 133 6.50 -2.04 -28.53
CA LYS A 133 6.09 -3.40 -28.16
C LYS A 133 7.03 -3.96 -27.09
N SER A 134 6.45 -4.61 -26.09
CA SER A 134 7.17 -5.23 -24.98
C SER A 134 7.20 -6.73 -25.11
N ASP A 135 8.39 -7.32 -25.02
CA ASP A 135 8.60 -8.77 -24.92
C ASP A 135 8.20 -9.34 -23.56
N TRP A 136 7.97 -8.46 -22.58
CA TRP A 136 7.54 -8.80 -21.22
C TRP A 136 6.13 -8.27 -20.92
N LEU A 137 5.37 -9.04 -20.15
CA LEU A 137 4.05 -8.66 -19.65
C LEU A 137 4.14 -8.00 -18.27
N LEU A 138 5.05 -8.49 -17.42
CA LEU A 138 5.23 -8.01 -16.06
C LEU A 138 6.69 -8.14 -15.67
N ARG A 139 7.19 -7.21 -14.85
CA ARG A 139 8.55 -7.28 -14.29
C ARG A 139 8.60 -6.97 -12.81
N VAL A 140 9.61 -7.50 -12.15
CA VAL A 140 9.95 -7.18 -10.77
C VAL A 140 11.36 -6.63 -10.73
N VAL A 141 11.51 -5.44 -10.16
CA VAL A 141 12.80 -4.77 -10.01
C VAL A 141 13.02 -4.41 -8.53
N PRO A 142 14.27 -4.30 -8.05
CA PRO A 142 14.54 -3.70 -6.76
C PRO A 142 14.01 -2.26 -6.73
N ASN A 143 13.47 -1.81 -5.59
CA ASN A 143 13.18 -0.40 -5.44
C ASN A 143 14.50 0.40 -5.40
N LYS A 144 14.62 1.43 -6.24
CA LYS A 144 15.82 2.30 -6.31
C LYS A 144 16.03 3.12 -5.03
N PHE A 145 14.96 3.41 -4.30
CA PHE A 145 14.96 4.19 -3.06
C PHE A 145 14.29 3.39 -1.93
N PRO A 146 14.89 2.26 -1.50
CA PRO A 146 14.26 1.40 -0.51
C PRO A 146 14.34 2.02 0.89
N TYR A 147 13.27 1.86 1.67
CA TYR A 147 13.24 2.19 3.10
C TYR A 147 14.03 1.17 3.95
N LEU A 148 14.22 -0.05 3.43
CA LEU A 148 14.89 -1.15 4.12
C LEU A 148 16.25 -1.45 3.48
N SER A 149 17.23 -1.77 4.32
CA SER A 149 18.58 -2.13 3.90
C SER A 149 18.66 -3.62 3.55
N ARG A 150 18.88 -3.92 2.27
CA ARG A 150 19.01 -5.31 1.78
C ARG A 150 20.27 -5.99 2.31
N ASP A 151 21.40 -5.30 2.36
CA ASP A 151 22.74 -5.90 2.56
C ASP A 151 23.10 -6.21 4.03
N ARG A 152 22.21 -5.87 4.97
CA ARG A 152 22.42 -6.13 6.41
C ARG A 152 22.40 -7.64 6.69
N ARG A 153 23.46 -8.22 7.25
CA ARG A 153 23.46 -9.68 7.53
C ARG A 153 22.49 -10.11 8.64
N TYR A 154 22.11 -9.21 9.53
CA TYR A 154 21.28 -9.50 10.70
C TYR A 154 20.43 -8.28 11.08
N VAL A 155 19.43 -8.50 11.93
CA VAL A 155 18.60 -7.45 12.55
C VAL A 155 19.10 -7.23 13.97
N GLU A 156 19.50 -6.00 14.31
CA GLU A 156 19.82 -5.62 15.68
C GLU A 156 18.61 -4.95 16.33
N CYS A 157 18.35 -5.31 17.59
CA CYS A 157 17.39 -4.66 18.45
C CYS A 157 18.12 -4.03 19.64
N GLY A 158 17.72 -2.83 20.04
CA GLY A 158 18.37 -2.11 21.14
C GLY A 158 17.54 -0.94 21.62
N PHE A 159 18.20 -0.04 22.35
CA PHE A 159 17.59 1.18 22.88
C PHE A 159 18.48 2.39 22.61
N PHE A 160 17.86 3.49 22.22
CA PHE A 160 18.46 4.82 22.28
C PHE A 160 17.81 5.59 23.44
N GLY A 161 18.44 5.56 24.61
CA GLY A 161 17.83 6.03 25.84
C GLY A 161 16.59 5.19 26.19
N LEU A 162 15.41 5.83 26.25
CA LEU A 162 14.13 5.16 26.51
C LEU A 162 13.41 4.66 25.23
N HIS A 163 14.01 4.89 24.06
CA HIS A 163 13.38 4.57 22.78
C HIS A 163 13.88 3.22 22.28
N PRO A 164 13.04 2.18 22.22
CA PRO A 164 13.40 0.93 21.58
C PRO A 164 13.65 1.17 20.07
N GLN A 165 14.66 0.51 19.53
CA GLN A 165 15.05 0.61 18.13
C GLN A 165 15.30 -0.77 17.54
N VAL A 166 14.99 -0.89 16.26
CA VAL A 166 15.29 -2.07 15.45
C VAL A 166 15.92 -1.62 14.14
N THR A 167 16.91 -2.35 13.67
CA THR A 167 17.52 -2.07 12.37
C THR A 167 16.51 -2.32 11.25
N GLY A 168 16.36 -1.37 10.33
CA GLY A 168 15.55 -1.53 9.13
C GLY A 168 16.23 -2.42 8.08
N ALA A 169 16.30 -3.72 8.33
CA ALA A 169 16.79 -4.71 7.37
C ALA A 169 15.61 -5.41 6.68
N GLY A 170 15.72 -5.63 5.37
CA GLY A 170 14.67 -6.30 4.61
C GLY A 170 14.79 -6.06 3.11
N ILE A 171 13.73 -6.43 2.40
CA ILE A 171 13.66 -6.40 0.93
C ILE A 171 12.54 -5.45 0.53
N GLN A 172 12.81 -4.60 -0.46
CA GLN A 172 11.79 -3.77 -1.08
C GLN A 172 11.94 -3.82 -2.59
N GLU A 173 10.87 -4.25 -3.25
CA GLU A 173 10.79 -4.47 -4.69
C GLU A 173 9.63 -3.64 -5.26
N VAL A 174 9.69 -3.39 -6.55
CA VAL A 174 8.61 -2.79 -7.34
C VAL A 174 8.17 -3.82 -8.37
N VAL A 175 6.86 -4.07 -8.41
CA VAL A 175 6.23 -4.90 -9.44
C VAL A 175 5.66 -3.98 -10.49
N VAL A 176 6.24 -4.00 -11.69
CA VAL A 176 5.72 -3.31 -12.87
C VAL A 176 4.64 -4.21 -13.48
N SER A 177 3.38 -3.88 -13.19
CA SER A 177 2.23 -4.75 -13.45
C SER A 177 1.88 -4.91 -14.93
N HIS A 178 2.31 -3.99 -15.79
CA HIS A 178 2.01 -4.01 -17.23
C HIS A 178 3.00 -3.14 -18.03
N PRO A 179 3.28 -3.45 -19.32
CA PRO A 179 4.15 -2.63 -20.17
C PRO A 179 3.51 -1.32 -20.64
N HIS A 180 2.18 -1.26 -20.75
CA HIS A 180 1.50 -0.04 -21.15
C HIS A 180 1.27 0.87 -19.94
N HIS A 181 1.71 2.13 -20.07
CA HIS A 181 1.63 3.16 -19.03
C HIS A 181 0.19 3.54 -18.65
N ASN A 182 -0.73 3.45 -19.59
CA ASN A 182 -2.12 3.82 -19.43
C ASN A 182 -3.02 2.64 -19.02
N THR A 183 -2.46 1.63 -18.34
CA THR A 183 -3.19 0.43 -17.93
C THR A 183 -3.10 0.24 -16.41
N CYS A 184 -4.21 -0.16 -15.80
CA CYS A 184 -4.30 -0.55 -14.39
C CYS A 184 -5.07 -1.86 -14.26
N PRO A 185 -5.08 -2.53 -13.10
CA PRO A 185 -5.75 -3.82 -12.92
C PRO A 185 -7.22 -3.85 -13.35
N ALA A 186 -7.93 -2.71 -13.29
CA ALA A 186 -9.32 -2.60 -13.72
C ALA A 186 -9.51 -2.66 -15.25
N LEU A 187 -8.45 -2.37 -16.03
CA LEU A 187 -8.45 -2.39 -17.50
C LEU A 187 -7.81 -3.67 -18.08
N MET A 188 -7.29 -4.53 -17.22
CA MET A 188 -6.60 -5.76 -17.60
C MET A 188 -7.56 -6.92 -17.82
N ARG A 189 -7.13 -7.90 -18.61
CA ARG A 189 -7.80 -9.19 -18.71
C ARG A 189 -7.57 -9.98 -17.42
N PRO A 190 -8.51 -10.87 -17.02
CA PRO A 190 -8.34 -11.70 -15.84
C PRO A 190 -7.03 -12.51 -15.80
N SER A 191 -6.51 -12.96 -16.96
CA SER A 191 -5.23 -13.68 -17.05
C SER A 191 -4.01 -12.82 -16.73
N GLU A 192 -4.06 -11.52 -17.04
CA GLU A 192 -2.98 -10.57 -16.74
C GLU A 192 -2.99 -10.24 -15.24
N VAL A 193 -4.18 -10.05 -14.66
CA VAL A 193 -4.34 -9.90 -13.20
C VAL A 193 -3.87 -11.15 -12.47
N LEU A 194 -4.17 -12.35 -12.99
CA LEU A 194 -3.65 -13.60 -12.44
C LEU A 194 -2.13 -13.63 -12.44
N SER A 195 -1.48 -13.19 -13.52
CA SER A 195 -0.01 -13.11 -13.61
C SER A 195 0.59 -12.19 -12.54
N ILE A 196 -0.10 -11.09 -12.19
CA ILE A 196 0.29 -10.22 -11.07
C ILE A 196 0.21 -11.00 -9.75
N LEU A 197 -0.91 -11.66 -9.47
CA LEU A 197 -1.12 -12.39 -8.21
C LEU A 197 -0.13 -13.55 -8.04
N GLU A 198 0.13 -14.32 -9.10
CA GLU A 198 1.12 -15.39 -9.12
C GLU A 198 2.53 -14.84 -8.87
N THR A 199 2.86 -13.70 -9.49
CA THR A 199 4.15 -13.04 -9.25
C THR A 199 4.26 -12.56 -7.81
N LEU A 200 3.23 -11.93 -7.26
CA LEU A 200 3.22 -11.48 -5.86
C LEU A 200 3.39 -12.65 -4.88
N GLN A 201 2.73 -13.78 -5.15
CA GLN A 201 2.89 -15.00 -4.36
C GLN A 201 4.33 -15.52 -4.43
N LEU A 202 4.88 -15.65 -5.64
CA LEU A 202 6.23 -16.16 -5.87
C LEU A 202 7.28 -15.24 -5.22
N ARG A 203 7.17 -13.92 -5.40
CA ARG A 203 8.08 -12.95 -4.77
C ARG A 203 7.95 -12.96 -3.25
N GLY A 204 6.74 -13.09 -2.73
CA GLY A 204 6.50 -13.22 -1.29
C GLY A 204 7.17 -14.46 -0.70
N GLN A 205 7.14 -15.59 -1.40
CA GLN A 205 7.84 -16.82 -0.99
C GLN A 205 9.36 -16.63 -1.01
N VAL A 206 9.91 -16.05 -2.09
CA VAL A 206 11.35 -15.74 -2.17
C VAL A 206 11.78 -14.79 -1.04
N ALA A 207 10.99 -13.77 -0.72
CA ALA A 207 11.29 -12.88 0.39
C ALA A 207 11.23 -13.60 1.75
N ALA A 208 10.36 -14.60 1.91
CA ALA A 208 10.23 -15.38 3.14
C ALA A 208 11.39 -16.38 3.37
N GLU A 209 12.18 -16.72 2.34
CA GLU A 209 13.41 -17.50 2.50
C GLU A 209 14.49 -16.73 3.27
N ASP A 210 14.42 -15.39 3.29
CA ASP A 210 15.29 -14.58 4.11
C ASP A 210 14.88 -14.65 5.58
N SER A 211 15.70 -15.31 6.39
CA SER A 211 15.47 -15.49 7.84
C SER A 211 15.24 -14.20 8.64
N ARG A 212 15.62 -13.03 8.10
CA ARG A 212 15.39 -11.71 8.71
C ARG A 212 13.95 -11.24 8.50
N VAL A 213 13.28 -11.72 7.46
CA VAL A 213 11.92 -11.31 7.09
C VAL A 213 10.91 -12.07 7.94
N ARG A 214 10.16 -11.33 8.77
CA ARG A 214 9.08 -11.88 9.59
C ARG A 214 7.68 -11.61 9.03
N TYR A 215 7.58 -10.64 8.13
CA TYR A 215 6.34 -10.19 7.55
C TYR A 215 6.61 -9.61 6.16
N VAL A 216 5.74 -9.94 5.21
CA VAL A 216 5.76 -9.41 3.84
C VAL A 216 4.50 -8.58 3.65
N ALA A 217 4.66 -7.30 3.34
CA ALA A 217 3.56 -6.40 3.02
C ALA A 217 3.48 -6.23 1.50
N LEU A 218 2.32 -6.50 0.93
CA LEU A 218 2.03 -6.27 -0.49
C LEU A 218 1.00 -5.14 -0.56
N PHE A 219 1.28 -4.10 -1.32
CA PHE A 219 0.38 -2.96 -1.49
C PHE A 219 0.58 -2.30 -2.85
N GLU A 220 -0.46 -1.61 -3.31
CA GLU A 220 -0.46 -0.79 -4.52
C GLU A 220 -0.97 0.60 -4.14
N ASN A 221 -0.26 1.64 -4.60
CA ASN A 221 -0.70 3.02 -4.48
C ASN A 221 -1.10 3.50 -5.87
N HIS A 222 -2.42 3.63 -6.10
CA HIS A 222 -2.94 4.09 -7.38
C HIS A 222 -3.41 5.55 -7.30
N GLY A 223 -2.90 6.37 -8.21
CA GLY A 223 -3.26 7.79 -8.35
C GLY A 223 -2.47 8.74 -7.45
N LEU A 224 -2.45 10.02 -7.85
CA LEU A 224 -1.64 11.07 -7.22
C LEU A 224 -1.97 11.28 -5.74
N ILE A 225 -3.26 11.21 -5.38
CA ILE A 225 -3.74 11.46 -4.01
C ILE A 225 -3.36 10.31 -3.06
N SER A 226 -3.11 9.11 -3.59
CA SER A 226 -2.73 7.92 -2.81
C SER A 226 -1.22 7.83 -2.55
N GLY A 227 -0.45 8.87 -2.91
CA GLY A 227 1.02 8.85 -2.82
C GLY A 227 1.70 8.05 -3.93
N GLY A 228 1.01 7.81 -5.04
CA GLY A 228 1.62 7.28 -6.26
C GLY A 228 2.53 8.34 -6.88
N SER A 229 3.81 8.01 -7.05
CA SER A 229 4.80 8.91 -7.67
C SER A 229 5.14 8.55 -9.12
N LEU A 230 4.66 7.39 -9.61
CA LEU A 230 4.93 6.80 -10.91
C LEU A 230 3.68 6.07 -11.41
#